data_AF-A0A7K1LAF8-F1
#
_entry.id   AF-A0A7K1LAF8-F1
#
_cell.length_a   1.000
_cell.length_b   1.000
_cell.length_c   1.000
_cell.angle_alpha   90.00
_cell.angle_beta   90.00
_cell.angle_gamma   90.00
#
_symmetry.space_group_name_H-M   'P 1'
#
loop_
_entity.id
_entity.type
_entity.pdbx_description
1 polymer ?
#
loop_
_entity_poly.entity_id
_entity_poly.type
_entity_poly.pdbx_seq_one_letter_code
_entity_poly.pdbx_strand_id
1 'polypeptide(L)'
;MAEPWAPSMTDVGARIPTKTRDQTQPGNDNPAGTFNDTTVPTADEVEPIVEGAVAQTRAAVASIPEALYGLANDAAAWRAAADIELAWPERNAQITDLYTTLDARAKLALQQLIDACDDAGTGADGGRPVYAFPEPVPWGDTYL
;
A
#
# COMPACT_ATOMS: atom_id res chain seq x y z
N MET A 1 17.97 -2.43 -2.85
CA MET A 1 18.01 -1.14 -2.14
C MET A 1 16.62 -0.87 -1.64
N ALA A 2 16.45 -0.54 -0.36
CA ALA A 2 15.16 -0.13 0.18
C ALA A 2 14.69 1.14 -0.55
N GLU A 3 13.42 1.19 -0.92
CA GLU A 3 12.82 2.39 -1.52
C GLU A 3 12.89 3.53 -0.50
N PRO A 4 13.18 4.77 -0.91
CA PRO A 4 13.30 5.91 0.01
C PRO A 4 11.98 6.24 0.73
N TRP A 5 10.85 5.75 0.23
CA TRP A 5 9.51 5.89 0.79
C TRP A 5 9.01 4.63 1.50
N ALA A 6 9.81 3.55 1.55
CA ALA A 6 9.41 2.32 2.21
C ALA A 6 9.05 2.58 3.69
N PRO A 7 7.96 2.00 4.20
CA PRO A 7 7.58 2.16 5.60
C PRO A 7 8.52 1.43 6.55
N SER A 8 8.77 2.04 7.70
CA SER A 8 9.50 1.40 8.78
C SER A 8 8.58 0.44 9.55
N MET A 9 9.19 -0.49 10.31
CA MET A 9 8.43 -1.38 11.21
C MET A 9 7.62 -0.61 12.26
N THR A 10 8.10 0.57 12.67
CA THR A 10 7.39 1.48 13.58
C THR A 10 6.13 2.05 12.91
N ASP A 11 6.20 2.41 11.63
CA ASP A 11 5.04 2.91 10.89
C ASP A 11 3.96 1.83 10.79
N VAL A 12 4.35 0.59 10.47
CA VAL A 12 3.41 -0.54 10.40
C VAL A 12 2.86 -0.87 11.78
N GLY A 13 3.71 -0.91 12.80
CA GLY A 13 3.32 -1.16 14.19
C GLY A 13 2.33 -0.15 14.76
N ALA A 14 2.42 1.12 14.36
CA ALA A 14 1.46 2.16 14.75
C ALA A 14 0.03 1.90 14.22
N ARG A 15 -0.12 1.16 13.12
CA ARG A 15 -1.43 0.82 12.52
C ARG A 15 -2.08 -0.39 13.15
N ILE A 16 -1.28 -1.28 13.74
CA ILE A 16 -1.71 -2.49 14.45
C ILE A 16 -1.03 -2.61 15.83
N PRO A 17 -1.32 -1.68 16.78
CA PRO A 17 -0.62 -1.64 18.06
C PRO A 17 -0.74 -2.93 18.88
N THR A 18 -1.84 -3.66 18.71
CA THR A 18 -2.09 -4.97 19.34
C THR A 18 -1.01 -5.99 19.03
N LYS A 19 -0.45 -5.96 17.82
CA LYS A 19 0.63 -6.86 17.38
C LYS A 19 2.01 -6.48 17.87
N THR A 20 2.16 -5.26 18.39
CA THR A 20 3.42 -4.78 18.96
C THR A 20 3.52 -5.00 20.48
N ARG A 21 2.59 -5.76 21.06
CA ARG A 21 2.61 -6.05 22.51
C ARG A 21 3.68 -7.09 22.83
N ASP A 22 4.37 -6.86 23.94
CA ASP A 22 5.34 -7.81 24.48
C ASP A 22 4.61 -9.04 25.04
N GLN A 23 4.82 -10.20 24.42
CA GLN A 23 4.18 -11.45 24.82
C GLN A 23 5.00 -12.23 25.86
N THR A 24 6.20 -11.75 26.24
CA THR A 24 7.05 -12.41 27.24
C THR A 24 6.58 -12.16 28.68
N GLN A 25 5.75 -11.14 28.90
CA GLN A 25 5.15 -10.83 30.20
C GLN A 25 3.62 -11.01 30.17
N PRO A 26 3.08 -12.06 30.81
CA PRO A 26 1.64 -12.26 30.92
C PRO A 26 0.96 -11.06 31.59
N GLY A 27 -0.01 -10.46 30.91
CA GLY A 27 -0.76 -9.30 31.41
C GLY A 27 -0.16 -7.93 31.05
N ASN A 28 0.91 -7.89 30.26
CA ASN A 28 1.42 -6.64 29.70
C ASN A 28 0.61 -6.24 28.45
N ASP A 29 -0.22 -5.21 28.59
CA ASP A 29 -1.02 -4.67 27.49
C ASP A 29 -0.36 -3.43 26.81
N ASN A 30 0.85 -3.05 27.23
CA ASN A 30 1.54 -1.91 26.65
C ASN A 30 2.14 -2.26 25.29
N PRO A 31 1.73 -1.57 24.21
CA PRO A 31 2.35 -1.74 22.90
C PRO A 31 3.77 -1.18 22.93
N ALA A 32 4.74 -1.95 22.42
CA ALA A 32 6.12 -1.50 22.24
C ALA A 32 6.24 -0.43 21.14
N GLY A 33 5.23 -0.31 20.27
CA GLY A 33 5.19 0.66 19.18
C GLY A 33 5.99 0.25 17.94
N THR A 34 6.63 -0.92 17.96
CA THR A 34 7.36 -1.52 16.84
C THR A 34 7.43 -3.03 16.99
N PHE A 35 7.83 -3.75 15.95
CA PHE A 35 8.07 -5.19 15.99
C PHE A 35 9.49 -5.47 16.49
N ASN A 36 9.64 -6.45 17.37
CA ASN A 36 10.92 -6.86 17.94
C ASN A 36 10.91 -8.37 18.25
N ASP A 37 11.97 -8.87 18.88
CA ASP A 37 12.11 -10.29 19.22
C ASP A 37 11.11 -10.79 20.28
N THR A 38 10.40 -9.88 20.95
CA THR A 38 9.43 -10.19 22.02
C THR A 38 7.98 -9.97 21.60
N THR A 39 7.73 -9.44 20.39
CA THR A 39 6.39 -9.32 19.81
C THR A 39 5.98 -10.59 19.07
N VAL A 40 4.66 -10.76 18.87
CA VAL A 40 4.10 -11.82 18.03
C VAL A 40 3.19 -11.16 16.99
N PRO A 41 3.60 -11.10 15.70
CA PRO A 41 4.84 -11.62 15.09
C PRO A 41 6.13 -10.89 15.47
N THR A 42 7.27 -11.52 15.20
CA THR A 42 8.61 -10.93 15.37
C THR A 42 8.98 -9.99 14.21
N ALA A 43 10.02 -9.18 14.39
CA ALA A 43 10.53 -8.29 13.34
C ALA A 43 10.91 -9.06 12.06
N ASP A 44 11.63 -10.17 12.19
CA ASP A 44 12.10 -11.00 11.08
C ASP A 44 10.94 -11.63 10.28
N GLU A 45 9.82 -11.93 10.94
CA GLU A 45 8.62 -12.46 10.29
C GLU A 45 7.80 -11.37 9.56
N VAL A 46 7.85 -10.14 10.06
CA VAL A 46 7.12 -8.99 9.49
C VAL A 46 7.84 -8.40 8.29
N GLU A 47 9.17 -8.37 8.30
CA GLU A 47 10.00 -7.81 7.22
C GLU A 47 9.58 -8.26 5.80
N PRO A 48 9.44 -9.57 5.50
CA PRO A 48 9.04 -10.00 4.15
C PRO A 48 7.63 -9.55 3.74
N ILE A 49 6.73 -9.33 4.70
CA ILE A 49 5.36 -8.83 4.42
C ILE A 49 5.41 -7.34 4.07
N VAL A 50 6.24 -6.58 4.77
CA VAL A 50 6.48 -5.17 4.45
C VAL A 50 7.11 -5.03 3.06
N GLU A 51 8.10 -5.87 2.73
CA GLU A 51 8.70 -5.89 1.39
C GLU A 51 7.67 -6.22 0.30
N GLY A 52 6.79 -7.19 0.55
CA GLY A 52 5.69 -7.54 -0.35
C GLY A 52 4.72 -6.37 -0.58
N ALA A 53 4.36 -5.65 0.47
CA ALA A 53 3.51 -4.46 0.39
C ALA A 53 4.17 -3.33 -0.40
N VAL A 54 5.47 -3.08 -0.17
CA VAL A 54 6.26 -2.11 -0.95
C VAL A 54 6.31 -2.49 -2.43
N ALA A 55 6.54 -3.77 -2.73
CA ALA A 55 6.53 -4.26 -4.11
C ALA A 55 5.16 -4.05 -4.78
N GLN A 56 4.07 -4.28 -4.06
CA GLN A 56 2.71 -4.05 -4.57
C GLN A 56 2.44 -2.56 -4.84
N THR A 57 2.79 -1.67 -3.91
CA THR A 57 2.65 -0.22 -4.10
C THR A 57 3.50 0.27 -5.27
N ARG A 58 4.73 -0.22 -5.40
CA ARG A 58 5.62 0.11 -6.53
C ARG A 58 5.07 -0.40 -7.86
N ALA A 59 4.41 -1.57 -7.89
CA ALA A 59 3.83 -2.11 -9.11
C ALA A 59 2.57 -1.36 -9.57
N ALA A 60 1.91 -0.62 -8.67
CA ALA A 60 0.67 0.09 -8.97
C ALA A 60 0.87 1.40 -9.75
N VAL A 61 2.08 1.97 -9.70
CA VAL A 61 2.40 3.27 -10.31
C VAL A 61 3.75 3.22 -11.01
N ALA A 62 3.88 3.87 -12.17
CA ALA A 62 5.10 3.80 -12.97
C ALA A 62 6.30 4.48 -12.29
N SER A 63 6.06 5.59 -11.59
CA SER A 63 7.05 6.33 -10.81
C SER A 63 6.35 7.12 -9.70
N ILE A 64 7.00 7.21 -8.55
CA ILE A 64 6.51 7.97 -7.40
C ILE A 64 7.38 9.23 -7.26
N PRO A 65 6.82 10.43 -7.50
CA PRO A 65 7.50 11.69 -7.22
C PRO A 65 7.86 11.81 -5.73
N GLU A 66 9.00 12.44 -5.40
CA GLU A 66 9.43 12.63 -4.00
C GLU A 66 8.38 13.34 -3.14
N ALA A 67 7.62 14.27 -3.73
CA ALA A 67 6.52 14.96 -3.05
C ALA A 67 5.39 14.03 -2.57
N LEU A 68 5.27 12.83 -3.15
CA LEU A 68 4.24 11.83 -2.83
C LEU A 68 4.78 10.68 -1.98
N TYR A 69 6.03 10.73 -1.52
CA TYR A 69 6.63 9.67 -0.68
C TYR A 69 5.83 9.42 0.60
N GLY A 70 5.23 10.44 1.19
CA GLY A 70 4.35 10.26 2.34
C GLY A 70 3.11 9.41 2.04
N LEU A 71 2.49 9.58 0.87
CA LEU A 71 1.34 8.77 0.45
C LEU A 71 1.75 7.33 0.10
N ALA A 72 2.90 7.17 -0.55
CA ALA A 72 3.43 5.85 -0.88
C ALA A 72 3.77 5.04 0.38
N ASN A 73 4.38 5.70 1.36
CA ASN A 73 4.64 5.13 2.69
C ASN A 73 3.33 4.71 3.37
N ASP A 74 2.33 5.59 3.39
CA ASP A 74 1.04 5.32 4.05
C ASP A 74 0.32 4.13 3.40
N ALA A 75 0.24 4.09 2.07
CA ALA A 75 -0.38 3.00 1.33
C ALA A 75 0.31 1.64 1.59
N ALA A 76 1.65 1.60 1.52
CA ALA A 76 2.40 0.39 1.79
C ALA A 76 2.25 -0.07 3.25
N ALA A 77 2.24 0.86 4.20
CA ALA A 77 2.11 0.53 5.62
C ALA A 77 0.71 0.01 5.98
N TRP A 78 -0.36 0.57 5.41
CA TRP A 78 -1.72 0.03 5.61
C TRP A 78 -1.87 -1.35 4.97
N ARG A 79 -1.26 -1.57 3.81
CA ARG A 79 -1.29 -2.87 3.14
C ARG A 79 -0.55 -3.93 3.97
N ALA A 80 0.66 -3.62 4.43
CA ALA A 80 1.42 -4.50 5.31
C ALA A 80 0.64 -4.82 6.60
N ALA A 81 0.02 -3.81 7.23
CA ALA A 81 -0.78 -4.01 8.44
C ALA A 81 -1.99 -4.95 8.21
N ALA A 82 -2.67 -4.82 7.07
CA ALA A 82 -3.78 -5.72 6.70
C ALA A 82 -3.30 -7.17 6.51
N ASP A 83 -2.18 -7.36 5.82
CA ASP A 83 -1.61 -8.68 5.53
C ASP A 83 -1.07 -9.35 6.82
N ILE A 84 -0.51 -8.58 7.76
CA ILE A 84 -0.07 -9.08 9.08
C ILE A 84 -1.27 -9.56 9.91
N GLU A 85 -2.37 -8.81 9.96
CA GLU A 85 -3.58 -9.25 10.69
C GLU A 85 -4.20 -10.51 10.11
N LEU A 86 -4.08 -10.72 8.79
CA LEU A 86 -4.52 -11.95 8.15
C LEU A 86 -3.63 -13.14 8.54
N ALA A 87 -2.32 -12.93 8.65
CA ALA A 87 -1.35 -13.98 8.96
C ALA A 87 -1.30 -14.35 10.46
N TRP A 88 -1.52 -13.39 11.37
CA TRP A 88 -1.56 -13.61 12.82
C TRP A 88 -2.90 -13.22 13.46
N PRO A 89 -3.97 -13.97 13.22
CA PRO A 89 -5.27 -13.67 13.82
C PRO A 89 -5.28 -13.82 15.35
N GLU A 90 -5.65 -12.76 16.08
CA GLU A 90 -5.76 -12.80 17.56
C GLU A 90 -7.15 -13.24 18.06
N ARG A 91 -8.22 -12.96 17.31
CA ARG A 91 -9.61 -13.30 17.68
C ARG A 91 -10.41 -13.85 16.50
N ASN A 92 -10.62 -15.16 16.48
CA ASN A 92 -11.33 -15.87 15.40
C ASN A 92 -12.70 -15.30 14.99
N ALA A 93 -13.41 -14.61 15.89
CA ALA A 93 -14.78 -14.13 15.61
C ALA A 93 -14.87 -12.75 14.91
N GLN A 94 -13.78 -11.98 14.81
CA GLN A 94 -13.83 -10.58 14.31
C GLN A 94 -12.71 -10.23 13.30
N ILE A 95 -11.86 -11.20 12.92
CA ILE A 95 -10.76 -10.96 11.97
C ILE A 95 -11.28 -10.43 10.64
N THR A 96 -12.40 -10.97 10.14
CA THR A 96 -12.95 -10.55 8.85
C THR A 96 -13.30 -9.07 8.83
N ASP A 97 -13.92 -8.54 9.89
CA ASP A 97 -14.32 -7.13 9.96
C ASP A 97 -13.11 -6.20 10.11
N LEU A 98 -12.14 -6.60 10.94
CA LEU A 98 -10.89 -5.85 11.12
C LEU A 98 -10.07 -5.82 9.83
N TYR A 99 -9.86 -6.98 9.22
CA TYR A 99 -9.17 -7.11 7.93
C TYR A 99 -9.88 -6.31 6.84
N THR A 100 -11.20 -6.41 6.72
CA THR A 100 -11.97 -5.67 5.69
C THR A 100 -11.81 -4.17 5.87
N THR A 101 -11.77 -3.69 7.12
CA THR A 101 -11.55 -2.28 7.42
C THR A 101 -10.13 -1.83 7.06
N LEU A 102 -9.12 -2.63 7.38
CA LEU A 102 -7.72 -2.35 7.05
C LEU A 102 -7.47 -2.40 5.54
N ASP A 103 -8.01 -3.41 4.85
CA ASP A 103 -7.93 -3.57 3.40
C ASP A 103 -8.64 -2.42 2.66
N ALA A 104 -9.81 -1.98 3.15
CA ALA A 104 -10.49 -0.81 2.59
C ALA A 104 -9.65 0.47 2.73
N ARG A 105 -8.97 0.66 3.88
CA ARG A 105 -8.04 1.78 4.08
C ARG A 105 -6.82 1.69 3.20
N ALA A 106 -6.23 0.50 3.07
CA ALA A 106 -5.08 0.26 2.20
C ALA A 106 -5.43 0.55 0.72
N LYS A 107 -6.60 0.11 0.26
CA LYS A 107 -7.10 0.40 -1.09
C LYS A 107 -7.36 1.89 -1.30
N LEU A 108 -7.94 2.57 -0.32
CA LEU A 108 -8.17 4.01 -0.39
C LEU A 108 -6.85 4.78 -0.48
N ALA A 109 -5.88 4.45 0.36
CA ALA A 109 -4.56 5.07 0.35
C ALA A 109 -3.81 4.81 -0.98
N LEU A 110 -3.89 3.58 -1.51
CA LEU A 110 -3.31 3.25 -2.81
C LEU A 110 -4.00 4.02 -3.95
N GLN A 111 -5.33 4.14 -3.93
CA GLN A 111 -6.06 4.92 -4.92
C GLN A 111 -5.67 6.40 -4.87
N GLN A 112 -5.56 6.99 -3.67
CA GLN A 112 -5.10 8.36 -3.50
C GLN A 112 -3.68 8.58 -4.03
N LEU A 113 -2.78 7.59 -3.86
CA LEU A 113 -1.45 7.63 -4.45
C LEU A 113 -1.52 7.59 -5.98
N ILE A 114 -2.33 6.69 -6.55
CA ILE A 114 -2.49 6.57 -8.00
C ILE A 114 -3.03 7.89 -8.57
N ASP A 115 -4.11 8.42 -8.01
CA ASP A 115 -4.72 9.69 -8.44
C ASP A 115 -3.71 10.83 -8.36
N ALA A 116 -2.94 10.93 -7.27
CA ALA A 116 -1.92 11.96 -7.11
C ALA A 116 -0.73 11.78 -8.07
N CYS A 117 -0.34 10.54 -8.36
CA CYS A 117 0.69 10.23 -9.37
C CYS A 117 0.21 10.59 -10.78
N ASP A 118 -1.05 10.31 -11.10
CA ASP A 118 -1.67 10.67 -12.38
C ASP A 118 -1.81 12.19 -12.51
N ASP A 119 -2.21 12.90 -11.45
CA ASP A 119 -2.27 14.37 -11.41
C ASP A 119 -0.87 15.00 -11.55
N ALA A 120 0.14 14.43 -10.89
CA ALA A 120 1.52 14.87 -11.05
C ALA A 120 2.05 14.57 -12.46
N GLY A 121 1.60 13.46 -13.06
CA GLY A 121 1.91 13.04 -14.43
C GLY A 121 1.18 13.88 -15.49
N THR A 122 0.00 14.42 -15.22
CA THR A 122 -0.79 15.24 -16.17
C THR A 122 -0.27 16.68 -16.31
N GLY A 123 0.77 17.07 -15.58
CA GLY A 123 1.66 18.17 -16.01
C GLY A 123 2.46 17.84 -17.28
N ALA A 124 2.52 16.55 -17.67
CA ALA A 124 3.13 16.03 -18.88
C ALA A 124 2.18 14.99 -19.52
N ASP A 125 1.24 15.45 -20.34
CA ASP A 125 0.45 14.62 -21.26
C ASP A 125 1.38 13.71 -22.09
N GLY A 126 1.59 12.47 -21.62
CA GLY A 126 2.62 11.57 -22.18
C GLY A 126 2.16 10.13 -22.38
N GLY A 127 0.88 9.81 -22.23
CA GLY A 127 0.46 8.40 -22.23
C GLY A 127 -0.94 8.05 -22.73
N ARG A 128 -1.78 9.03 -23.11
CA ARG A 128 -3.07 8.69 -23.71
C ARG A 128 -2.85 8.39 -25.19
N PRO A 129 -3.24 7.20 -25.71
CA PRO A 129 -3.19 6.96 -27.15
C PRO A 129 -4.07 8.00 -27.83
N VAL A 130 -3.44 8.88 -28.60
CA VAL A 130 -4.14 9.80 -29.47
C VAL A 130 -4.70 8.96 -30.61
N TYR A 131 -5.98 8.64 -30.52
CA TYR A 131 -6.74 8.08 -31.63
C TYR A 131 -6.93 9.17 -32.68
N ALA A 132 -6.00 9.26 -33.63
CA ALA A 132 -6.14 10.06 -34.83
C ALA A 132 -6.74 9.18 -35.94
N PHE A 133 -7.89 9.59 -36.47
CA PHE A 133 -8.36 9.06 -37.74
C PHE A 133 -7.62 9.78 -38.87
N PRO A 134 -7.15 9.07 -39.90
CA PRO A 134 -6.63 9.72 -41.10
C PRO A 134 -7.71 10.63 -41.69
N GLU A 135 -7.30 11.74 -42.32
CA GLU A 135 -8.22 12.60 -43.05
C GLU A 135 -9.05 11.75 -44.03
N PRO A 136 -10.36 12.03 -44.17
CA PRO A 136 -11.22 11.27 -45.06
C PRO A 136 -10.65 11.33 -46.47
N VAL A 137 -10.41 10.16 -47.05
CA VAL A 137 -10.00 10.05 -48.45
C VAL A 137 -11.14 10.54 -49.35
N PRO A 138 -10.87 11.32 -50.42
CA PRO A 138 -11.93 11.92 -51.26
C PRO A 138 -12.91 10.92 -51.90
N TRP A 139 -12.54 9.64 -51.97
CA TRP A 139 -13.34 8.56 -52.55
C TRP A 139 -14.15 7.77 -51.50
N GLY A 140 -13.98 8.06 -50.21
CA GLY A 140 -14.70 7.40 -49.11
C GLY A 140 -16.19 7.72 -49.08
N ASP A 141 -16.58 8.90 -49.59
CA ASP A 141 -17.97 9.38 -49.64
C ASP A 141 -18.67 9.07 -50.97
N THR A 142 -18.00 8.41 -51.92
CA THR A 142 -18.54 8.18 -53.28
C THR A 142 -19.32 6.88 -53.43
N TYR A 143 -19.45 6.07 -52.36
CA TYR A 143 -20.07 4.74 -52.40
C TYR A 143 -21.21 4.54 -51.38
N LEU A 144 -21.93 5.61 -51.02
CA LEU A 144 -23.18 5.55 -50.25
C LEU A 144 -24.40 5.82 -51.12
#